data_AF-A0A0C3DDJ0-F1
#
_entry.id   AF-A0A0C3DDJ0-F1
#
_cell.length_a   1.000
_cell.length_b   1.000
_cell.length_c   1.000
_cell.angle_alpha   90.00
_cell.angle_beta   90.00
_cell.angle_gamma   90.00
#
_symmetry.space_group_name_H-M   'P 1'
#
loop_
_entity.id
_entity.type
_entity.pdbx_description
1 polymer ?
#
loop_
_entity_poly.entity_id
_entity_poly.type
_entity_poly.pdbx_seq_one_letter_code
_entity_poly.pdbx_strand_id
1 'polypeptide(L)' 'LIFRDLVVFVAQLQRTLLDIHALLDYIKILHPLFANPHSKPVCTNPTWMGCFTTSTEICEALYFVGAPIWLVRSEQLI' A
#
# COMPACT_ATOMS: atom_id res chain seq x y z
N LEU A 1 10.34 -16.95 -27.14
CA LEU A 1 11.11 -16.68 -25.90
C LEU A 1 11.25 -15.17 -25.69
N ILE A 2 11.87 -14.43 -26.61
CA ILE A 2 12.14 -12.97 -26.54
C ILE A 2 10.93 -12.10 -26.12
N PHE A 3 9.73 -12.32 -26.68
CA PHE A 3 8.55 -11.50 -26.34
C PHE A 3 8.10 -11.68 -24.88
N ARG A 4 8.11 -12.92 -24.37
CA ARG A 4 7.73 -13.20 -22.97
C ARG A 4 8.72 -12.54 -22.01
N ASP A 5 10.00 -12.63 -22.33
CA ASP A 5 11.06 -12.08 -21.49
C ASP A 5 11.01 -10.54 -21.49
N LEU A 6 10.68 -9.91 -22.62
CA LEU A 6 10.42 -8.47 -22.70
C LEU A 6 9.22 -8.05 -21.83
N VAL A 7 8.11 -8.79 -21.88
CA VAL A 7 6.92 -8.51 -21.05
C VAL A 7 7.27 -8.59 -19.56
N VAL A 8 8.01 -9.63 -19.15
CA VAL A 8 8.46 -9.77 -17.76
C VAL A 8 9.35 -8.60 -17.36
N PHE A 9 10.30 -8.20 -18.21
CA PHE A 9 11.18 -7.06 -17.93
C PHE A 9 10.39 -5.75 -17.76
N VAL A 10 9.45 -5.46 -18.66
CA VAL A 10 8.60 -4.27 -18.57
C VAL A 10 7.76 -4.29 -17.30
N ALA A 11 7.17 -5.44 -16.95
CA ALA A 11 6.37 -5.58 -15.73
C ALA A 11 7.22 -5.35 -14.46
N GLN A 12 8.45 -5.88 -14.43
CA GLN A 12 9.39 -5.65 -13.33
C GLN A 12 9.80 -4.17 -13.21
N LEU A 13 10.07 -3.51 -14.32
CA LEU A 13 10.40 -2.09 -14.34
C LEU A 13 9.20 -1.25 -13.86
N GLN A 14 8.01 -1.50 -14.38
CA GLN A 14 6.78 -0.84 -13.95
C GLN A 14 6.53 -1.03 -12.45
N ARG A 15 6.71 -2.27 -11.95
CA ARG A 15 6.57 -2.56 -10.53
C ARG A 15 7.57 -1.76 -9.69
N THR A 16 8.83 -1.74 -10.10
CA THR A 16 9.90 -1.01 -9.39
C THR A 16 9.62 0.48 -9.32
N LEU A 17 9.18 1.08 -10.43
CA LEU A 17 8.80 2.49 -10.46
C LEU A 17 7.61 2.77 -9.54
N LEU A 18 6.59 1.91 -9.55
CA LEU A 18 5.45 2.05 -8.65
C LEU A 18 5.83 1.90 -7.18
N ASP A 19 6.75 0.99 -6.83
CA ASP A 19 7.26 0.84 -5.47
C ASP A 19 8.03 2.10 -5.01
N ILE A 20 8.83 2.71 -5.90
CA ILE A 20 9.51 3.99 -5.63
C ILE A 20 8.48 5.11 -5.40
N HIS A 21 7.44 5.20 -6.26
CA HIS A 21 6.38 6.19 -6.10
C HIS A 21 5.62 6.01 -4.77
N ALA A 22 5.27 4.77 -4.42
CA ALA A 22 4.61 4.46 -3.15
C ALA A 22 5.48 4.84 -1.94
N LEU A 23 6.80 4.60 -2.01
CA LEU A 23 7.74 5.03 -0.96
C LEU A 23 7.79 6.56 -0.82
N LEU A 24 7.82 7.28 -1.93
CA LEU A 24 7.80 8.75 -1.91
C LEU A 24 6.50 9.30 -1.32
N ASP A 25 5.36 8.73 -1.70
CA ASP A 25 4.06 9.09 -1.14
C ASP A 25 3.99 8.78 0.36
N TYR A 26 4.55 7.64 0.78
CA TYR A 26 4.65 7.29 2.18
C TYR A 26 5.44 8.34 2.97
N ILE A 27 6.65 8.69 2.52
CA ILE A 27 7.50 9.65 3.23
C ILE A 27 6.89 11.06 3.26
N LYS A 28 6.32 11.50 2.14
CA LYS A 28 5.84 12.88 1.99
C LYS A 28 4.45 13.11 2.57
N ILE A 29 3.59 12.09 2.54
CA ILE A 29 2.16 12.23 2.86
C ILE A 29 1.78 11.38 4.06
N LEU A 30 2.03 10.06 4.02
CA LEU A 30 1.55 9.16 5.07
C LEU A 30 2.30 9.33 6.39
N HIS A 31 3.63 9.45 6.35
CA HIS A 31 4.47 9.55 7.54
C HIS A 31 4.08 10.75 8.45
N PRO A 32 3.86 11.97 7.93
CA PRO A 32 3.31 13.07 8.73
C PRO A 32 1.92 12.78 9.33
N LEU A 33 1.05 12.07 8.62
CA LEU A 33 -0.29 11.74 9.11
C LEU A 33 -0.26 10.74 10.27
N PHE A 34 0.72 9.83 10.28
CA PHE A 34 0.93 8.93 11.42
C PHE A 34 1.41 9.65 12.68
N ALA A 35 2.15 10.76 12.52
CA ALA A 35 2.60 11.56 13.66
C ALA A 35 1.46 12.36 14.33
N ASN A 36 0.38 12.64 13.59
CA ASN A 36 -0.80 13.32 14.12
C ASN A 36 -2.08 12.62 13.63
N PRO A 37 -2.43 11.47 14.24
CA PRO A 37 -3.50 10.62 13.75
C PRO A 37 -4.86 11.31 13.87
N HIS A 38 -5.67 11.14 12.83
CA HIS A 38 -7.03 11.66 12.81
C HIS A 38 -7.94 10.89 13.78
N SER A 39 -8.92 11.59 14.36
CA SER A 39 -9.95 10.95 15.19
C SER A 39 -10.97 10.14 14.39
N LYS A 40 -10.96 10.28 13.06
CA LYS A 40 -11.86 9.58 12.13
C LYS A 40 -11.08 9.17 10.88
N PRO A 41 -11.47 8.08 10.21
CA PRO A 41 -10.82 7.65 8.97
C PRO A 41 -10.94 8.70 7.86
N VAL A 42 -9.83 8.94 7.17
CA VAL A 42 -9.78 9.77 5.97
C VAL A 42 -10.34 8.99 4.77
N CYS A 43 -10.96 9.69 3.83
CA CYS A 43 -11.45 9.08 2.59
C CYS A 43 -10.31 8.40 1.84
N THR A 44 -10.55 7.17 1.37
CA THR A 44 -9.53 6.39 0.67
C THR A 44 -9.10 7.08 -0.63
N ASN A 45 -7.79 7.27 -0.82
CA ASN A 45 -7.27 7.78 -2.08
C ASN A 45 -7.15 6.65 -3.11
N PRO A 46 -7.95 6.63 -4.19
CA PRO A 46 -7.93 5.54 -5.18
C PRO A 46 -6.68 5.57 -6.08
N THR A 47 -5.87 6.64 -6.05
CA THR A 47 -4.66 6.73 -6.88
C THR A 47 -3.43 6.10 -6.22
N TRP A 48 -3.51 5.77 -4.93
CA TRP A 48 -2.41 5.14 -4.21
C TRP A 48 -2.35 3.64 -4.43
N MET A 49 -1.13 3.11 -4.42
CA MET A 49 -0.94 1.66 -4.38
C MET A 49 -1.47 1.13 -3.05
N GLY A 50 -2.39 0.17 -3.11
CA GLY A 50 -2.88 -0.51 -1.94
C GLY A 50 -1.93 -1.58 -1.40
N CYS A 51 -2.15 -2.00 -0.16
CA CYS A 51 -1.32 -2.96 0.54
C CYS A 51 -2.17 -4.08 1.20
N PHE A 52 -1.58 -5.25 1.39
CA PHE A 52 -2.15 -6.35 2.17
C PHE A 52 -1.31 -6.56 3.42
N THR A 53 -1.96 -6.76 4.56
CA THR A 53 -1.28 -7.02 5.83
C THR A 53 -2.02 -8.06 6.63
N THR A 54 -1.31 -8.83 7.45
CA THR A 54 -1.91 -9.71 8.46
C THR A 54 -1.99 -9.04 9.83
N SER A 55 -1.32 -7.89 10.02
CA SER A 55 -1.36 -7.11 11.26
C SER A 55 -2.57 -6.19 11.30
N THR A 56 -3.42 -6.36 12.30
CA THR A 56 -4.57 -5.50 12.56
C THR A 56 -4.16 -4.07 12.88
N GLU A 57 -3.07 -3.89 13.63
CA GLU A 57 -2.55 -2.56 14.01
C GLU A 57 -2.11 -1.76 12.78
N ILE A 58 -1.34 -2.40 11.88
CA ILE A 58 -0.92 -1.77 10.62
C ILE A 58 -2.14 -1.48 9.73
N CYS A 59 -3.10 -2.42 9.68
CA CYS A 59 -4.31 -2.25 8.90
C CYS A 59 -5.14 -1.05 9.37
N GLU A 60 -5.34 -0.92 10.68
CA GLU A 60 -6.09 0.17 11.27
C GLU A 60 -5.38 1.51 11.05
N ALA A 61 -4.07 1.57 11.30
CA ALA A 61 -3.29 2.78 11.09
C ALA A 61 -3.41 3.28 9.63
N LEU A 62 -3.22 2.38 8.66
CA LEU A 62 -3.35 2.70 7.23
C LEU A 62 -4.78 3.08 6.83
N TYR A 63 -5.78 2.43 7.41
CA TYR A 63 -7.19 2.76 7.20
C TYR A 63 -7.51 4.19 7.67
N PHE A 64 -7.00 4.60 8.83
CA PHE A 64 -7.25 5.94 9.37
C PHE A 64 -6.64 7.06 8.52
N VAL A 65 -5.52 6.80 7.85
CA VAL A 65 -4.88 7.77 6.94
C VAL A 65 -5.41 7.69 5.50
N GLY A 66 -6.45 6.88 5.24
CA GLY A 66 -7.07 6.77 3.92
C GLY A 66 -6.24 6.00 2.90
N ALA A 67 -5.28 5.18 3.33
CA ALA A 67 -4.53 4.31 2.44
C ALA A 67 -5.39 3.07 2.08
N PRO A 68 -5.41 2.63 0.80
CA PRO A 68 -6.08 1.38 0.44
C PRO A 68 -5.37 0.19 1.12
N ILE A 69 -6.07 -0.53 1.99
CA ILE A 69 -5.49 -1.60 2.80
C ILE A 69 -6.47 -2.75 2.98
N TRP A 70 -5.95 -3.98 2.95
CA TRP A 70 -6.73 -5.20 3.20
C TRP A 70 -6.08 -6.04 4.27
N LEU A 71 -6.84 -6.36 5.31
CA LEU A 71 -6.45 -7.32 6.34
C LEU A 71 -6.63 -8.74 5.80
N VAL A 72 -5.52 -9.45 5.63
CA VAL A 72 -5.51 -10.88 5.30
C VAL A 72 -5.61 -11.67 6.59
N ARG A 73 -6.76 -12.29 6.83
CA ARG A 73 -6.95 -13.18 7.99
C ARG A 73 -6.44 -14.58 7.62
N SER A 74 -5.60 -15.15 8.48
CA SER A 74 -5.20 -16.56 8.38
C SER A 74 -6.35 -17.44 8.87
N GLU A 75 -6.62 -18.56 8.20
CA GLU A 75 -7.65 -19.53 8.60
C GLU A 75 -7.40 -20.15 9.98
N GLN A 76 -6.17 -20.08 10.50
CA GLN A 76 -5.82 -20.57 11.84
C GLN A 76 -6.50 -19.79 12.99
N LEU A 77 -7.13 -18.65 12.67
CA LEU A 77 -7.81 -17.76 13.61
C LEU A 77 -9.34 -17.73 13.41
N ILE A 78 -9.91 -18.63 12.60
CA ILE A 78 -11.36 -18.78 12.36
C ILE A 78 -11.90 -19.94 13.20
#